data_AF-A0A5A9PGP1-F1
#
_entry.id   AF-A0A5A9PGP1-F1
#
_cell.length_a   1.000
_cell.length_b   1.000
_cell.length_c   1.000
_cell.angle_alpha   90.00
_cell.angle_beta   90.00
_cell.angle_gamma   90.00
#
_symmetry.space_group_name_H-M   'P 1'
#
loop_
_entity.id
_entity.type
_entity.pdbx_description
1 polymer ?
#
loop_
_entity_poly.entity_id
_entity_poly.type
_entity_poly.pdbx_seq_one_letter_code
_entity_poly.pdbx_strand_id
1 'polypeptide(L)'
;MDRSTLAQQVKSVERSTEILQQEHRILLNGLRLEIRNLKKRCNDLSCDLSQRPQVRSREDVEIEEALLQARLLETEEHLAEQETSLVELRAELRRKGAAASALQVRLRDEERRFLEELKRRSHKITALSRDLRKQTDVAAQLSFQLHSAHFRLYHQAEDEEEEEEEGGAMQESDWTSTSPCGSPITAQSTHQSRASGRIRRSEKVRECVPRERVLGPEEPRPMPDPALFLYPFRHSFLPLHRSLGGHWRQSGLSETRISRLRDRPLRKNIGPETTEL
;
A
#
# COMPACT_ATOMS: atom_id res chain seq x y z
N MET A 1 -22.30 -87.39 -94.71
CA MET A 1 -21.01 -87.07 -94.03
C MET A 1 -20.49 -85.81 -94.69
N ASP A 2 -20.89 -84.67 -94.14
CA ASP A 2 -21.07 -83.48 -94.98
C ASP A 2 -19.83 -82.60 -94.86
N ARG A 3 -19.04 -82.56 -95.94
CA ARG A 3 -17.75 -81.85 -95.97
C ARG A 3 -17.85 -80.37 -95.58
N SER A 4 -19.02 -79.76 -95.77
CA SER A 4 -19.33 -78.37 -95.41
C SER A 4 -19.30 -78.13 -93.90
N THR A 5 -19.86 -79.02 -93.07
CA THR A 5 -19.89 -78.83 -91.60
C THR A 5 -18.51 -79.00 -90.99
N LEU A 6 -17.70 -79.95 -91.47
CA LEU A 6 -16.32 -80.11 -91.05
C LEU A 6 -15.47 -78.87 -91.39
N ALA A 7 -15.60 -78.33 -92.61
CA ALA A 7 -14.90 -77.11 -93.01
C ALA A 7 -15.33 -75.88 -92.18
N GLN A 8 -16.60 -75.83 -91.74
CA GLN A 8 -17.11 -74.78 -90.87
C GLN A 8 -16.61 -74.93 -89.41
N GLN A 9 -16.47 -76.16 -88.91
CA GLN A 9 -15.83 -76.45 -87.62
C GLN A 9 -14.35 -76.06 -87.60
N VAL A 10 -13.58 -76.43 -88.63
CA VAL A 10 -12.16 -76.02 -88.74
C VAL A 10 -12.02 -74.50 -88.70
N LYS A 11 -12.81 -73.78 -89.51
CA LYS A 11 -12.88 -72.30 -89.49
C LYS A 11 -13.35 -71.71 -88.16
N SER A 12 -14.11 -72.46 -87.35
CA SER A 12 -14.51 -72.03 -86.01
C SER A 12 -13.36 -72.19 -85.01
N VAL A 13 -12.63 -73.31 -85.11
CA VAL A 13 -11.45 -73.58 -84.28
C VAL A 13 -10.34 -72.58 -84.60
N GLU A 14 -10.04 -72.33 -85.88
CA GLU A 14 -9.06 -71.33 -86.33
C GLU A 14 -9.31 -69.97 -85.68
N ARG A 15 -10.52 -69.42 -85.81
CA ARG A 15 -10.91 -68.16 -85.16
C ARG A 15 -10.79 -68.21 -83.63
N SER A 16 -11.17 -69.33 -83.00
CA SER A 16 -11.01 -69.47 -81.54
C SER A 16 -9.54 -69.49 -81.11
N THR A 17 -8.64 -70.06 -81.94
CA THR A 17 -7.21 -70.03 -81.68
C THR A 17 -6.60 -68.65 -81.93
N GLU A 18 -7.08 -67.89 -82.92
CA GLU A 18 -6.69 -66.49 -83.15
C GLU A 18 -7.12 -65.60 -81.97
N ILE A 19 -8.35 -65.78 -81.47
CA ILE A 19 -8.84 -65.09 -80.26
C ILE A 19 -7.96 -65.41 -79.05
N LEU A 20 -7.70 -66.70 -78.79
CA LEU A 20 -6.87 -67.12 -77.65
C LEU A 20 -5.41 -66.62 -77.78
N GLN A 21 -4.84 -66.61 -78.98
CA GLN A 21 -3.52 -66.01 -79.25
C GLN A 21 -3.52 -64.50 -79.01
N GLN A 22 -4.60 -63.80 -79.39
CA GLN A 22 -4.76 -62.37 -79.15
C GLN A 22 -4.92 -62.05 -77.66
N GLU A 23 -5.73 -62.81 -76.92
CA GLU A 23 -5.90 -62.71 -75.46
C GLU A 23 -4.57 -62.99 -74.73
N HIS A 24 -3.86 -64.05 -75.09
CA HIS A 24 -2.53 -64.37 -74.55
C HIS A 24 -1.55 -63.22 -74.79
N ARG A 25 -1.55 -62.62 -75.99
CA ARG A 25 -0.72 -61.45 -76.32
C ARG A 25 -1.08 -60.23 -75.48
N ILE A 26 -2.37 -59.99 -75.22
CA ILE A 26 -2.84 -58.90 -74.35
C ILE A 26 -2.37 -59.14 -72.91
N LEU A 27 -2.58 -60.34 -72.36
CA LEU A 27 -2.18 -60.70 -71.01
C LEU A 27 -0.66 -60.57 -70.79
N LEU A 28 0.16 -61.11 -71.69
CA LEU A 28 1.62 -60.96 -71.61
C LEU A 28 2.07 -59.50 -71.63
N ASN A 29 1.42 -58.66 -72.44
CA ASN A 29 1.74 -57.23 -72.49
C ASN A 29 1.30 -56.50 -71.22
N GLY A 30 0.14 -56.85 -70.64
CA GLY A 30 -0.31 -56.36 -69.33
C GLY A 30 0.66 -56.71 -68.21
N LEU A 31 1.06 -57.98 -68.09
CA LEU A 31 2.03 -58.44 -67.10
C LEU A 31 3.40 -57.77 -67.28
N ARG A 32 3.87 -57.54 -68.51
CA ARG A 32 5.11 -56.78 -68.78
C ARG A 32 5.03 -55.33 -68.34
N LEU A 33 3.86 -54.68 -68.46
CA LEU A 33 3.61 -53.33 -67.97
C LEU A 33 3.58 -53.31 -66.43
N GLU A 34 2.89 -54.26 -65.80
CA GLU A 34 2.81 -54.38 -64.34
C GLU A 34 4.18 -54.65 -63.71
N ILE A 35 4.96 -55.59 -64.26
CA ILE A 35 6.35 -55.84 -63.81
C ILE A 35 7.21 -54.58 -63.95
N ARG A 36 7.05 -53.80 -65.03
CA ARG A 36 7.77 -52.52 -65.20
C ARG A 36 7.31 -51.48 -64.17
N ASN A 37 6.01 -51.39 -63.89
CA ASN A 37 5.45 -50.46 -62.90
C ASN A 37 5.88 -50.82 -61.47
N LEU A 38 5.83 -52.10 -61.10
CA LEU A 38 6.29 -52.59 -59.80
C LEU A 38 7.79 -52.37 -59.64
N LYS A 39 8.61 -52.68 -60.67
CA LYS A 39 10.05 -52.37 -60.66
C LYS A 39 10.29 -50.87 -60.48
N LYS A 40 9.53 -50.00 -61.16
CA LYS A 40 9.63 -48.55 -60.96
C LYS A 40 9.32 -48.19 -59.50
N ARG A 41 8.17 -48.62 -58.96
CA ARG A 41 7.76 -48.31 -57.59
C ARG A 41 8.74 -48.85 -56.53
N CYS A 42 9.32 -50.03 -56.73
CA CYS A 42 10.38 -50.57 -55.87
C CYS A 42 11.67 -49.73 -55.95
N ASN A 43 11.99 -49.20 -57.13
CA ASN A 43 13.14 -48.31 -57.32
C ASN A 43 12.89 -46.93 -56.70
N ASP A 44 11.69 -46.36 -56.91
CA ASP A 44 11.24 -45.11 -56.30
C ASP A 44 11.30 -45.22 -54.76
N LEU A 45 10.77 -46.30 -54.16
CA LEU A 45 10.86 -46.56 -52.72
C LEU A 45 12.31 -46.78 -52.22
N SER A 46 13.16 -47.44 -53.02
CA SER A 46 14.59 -47.59 -52.69
C SER A 46 15.32 -46.24 -52.73
N CYS A 47 14.95 -45.37 -53.67
CA CYS A 47 15.40 -43.98 -53.73
C CYS A 47 14.89 -43.18 -52.53
N ASP A 48 13.60 -43.27 -52.17
CA ASP A 48 13.03 -42.58 -51.01
C ASP A 48 13.67 -43.03 -49.68
N LEU A 49 14.05 -44.31 -49.56
CA LEU A 49 14.73 -44.86 -48.38
C LEU A 49 16.22 -44.51 -48.30
N SER A 50 16.88 -44.27 -49.44
CA SER A 50 18.29 -43.82 -49.48
C SER A 50 18.45 -42.30 -49.49
N GLN A 51 17.42 -41.56 -49.95
CA GLN A 51 17.33 -40.10 -49.88
C GLN A 51 16.67 -39.60 -48.59
N ARG A 52 15.88 -40.44 -47.89
CA ARG A 52 15.66 -40.21 -46.47
C ARG A 52 17.04 -40.13 -45.84
N PRO A 53 17.46 -38.98 -45.27
CA PRO A 53 18.61 -39.00 -44.39
C PRO A 53 18.30 -40.05 -43.33
N GLN A 54 19.28 -40.87 -42.96
CA GLN A 54 19.14 -41.79 -41.84
C GLN A 54 18.55 -40.97 -40.69
N VAL A 55 17.31 -41.27 -40.32
CA VAL A 55 16.59 -40.54 -39.27
C VAL A 55 17.49 -40.62 -38.06
N ARG A 56 18.01 -39.44 -37.64
CA ARG A 56 19.12 -39.19 -36.70
C ARG A 56 19.74 -40.47 -36.15
N SER A 57 21.04 -40.70 -36.43
CA SER A 57 21.70 -41.93 -35.99
C SER A 57 21.40 -42.17 -34.52
N ARG A 58 21.23 -43.43 -34.13
CA ARG A 58 20.77 -43.76 -32.77
C ARG A 58 21.61 -43.06 -31.69
N GLU A 59 22.90 -42.91 -31.95
CA GLU A 59 23.87 -42.16 -31.15
C GLU A 59 23.55 -40.66 -31.07
N ASP A 60 23.16 -40.00 -32.17
CA ASP A 60 22.71 -38.59 -32.16
C ASP A 60 21.47 -38.39 -31.24
N VAL A 61 20.54 -39.35 -31.24
CA VAL A 61 19.33 -39.32 -30.41
C VAL A 61 19.69 -39.53 -28.94
N GLU A 62 20.54 -40.51 -28.63
CA GLU A 62 21.02 -40.77 -27.27
C GLU A 62 21.80 -39.56 -26.69
N ILE A 63 22.55 -38.82 -27.53
CA ILE A 63 23.22 -37.56 -27.16
C ILE A 63 22.22 -36.42 -26.91
N GLU A 64 21.21 -36.27 -27.77
CA GLU A 64 20.15 -35.25 -27.62
C GLU A 64 19.31 -35.50 -26.37
N GLU A 65 18.96 -36.76 -26.08
CA GLU A 65 18.28 -37.18 -24.85
C GLU A 65 19.13 -36.87 -23.61
N ALA A 66 20.43 -37.19 -23.61
CA ALA A 66 21.32 -36.89 -22.50
C ALA A 66 21.46 -35.37 -22.25
N LEU A 67 21.55 -34.56 -23.30
CA LEU A 67 21.58 -33.09 -23.19
C LEU A 67 20.26 -32.53 -22.61
N LEU A 68 19.11 -33.05 -23.05
CA LEU A 68 17.81 -32.66 -22.54
C LEU A 68 17.63 -33.08 -21.08
N GLN A 69 18.08 -34.27 -20.69
CA GLN A 69 18.06 -34.73 -19.30
C GLN A 69 18.94 -33.84 -18.41
N ALA A 70 20.16 -33.52 -18.82
CA ALA A 70 21.05 -32.62 -18.07
C ALA A 70 20.41 -31.23 -17.86
N ARG A 71 19.76 -30.70 -18.91
CA ARG A 71 19.05 -29.42 -18.83
C ARG A 71 17.80 -29.48 -17.96
N LEU A 72 17.07 -30.59 -17.97
CA LEU A 72 15.91 -30.78 -17.08
C LEU A 72 16.36 -30.75 -15.61
N LEU A 73 17.41 -31.51 -15.27
CA LEU A 73 18.00 -31.52 -13.93
C LEU A 73 18.46 -30.13 -13.47
N GLU A 74 19.17 -29.38 -14.32
CA GLU A 74 19.56 -27.98 -14.05
C GLU A 74 18.33 -27.10 -13.75
N THR A 75 17.23 -27.25 -14.50
CA THR A 75 16.00 -26.49 -14.25
C THR A 75 15.24 -26.94 -13.00
N GLU A 76 15.32 -28.23 -12.62
CA GLU A 76 14.73 -28.77 -11.40
C GLU A 76 15.50 -28.30 -10.15
N GLU A 77 16.83 -28.29 -10.21
CA GLU A 77 17.70 -27.74 -9.15
C GLU A 77 17.40 -26.24 -8.93
N HIS A 78 17.39 -25.44 -10.00
CA HIS A 78 17.03 -24.01 -9.91
C HIS A 78 15.60 -23.76 -9.42
N LEU A 79 14.65 -24.64 -9.73
CA LEU A 79 13.29 -24.55 -9.18
C LEU A 79 13.29 -24.83 -7.66
N ALA A 80 14.03 -25.85 -7.20
CA ALA A 80 14.16 -26.16 -5.78
C ALA A 80 14.85 -25.04 -4.97
N GLU A 81 15.88 -24.39 -5.54
CA GLU A 81 16.51 -23.19 -4.97
C GLU A 81 15.52 -22.01 -4.84
N GLN A 82 14.65 -21.82 -5.84
CA GLN A 82 13.60 -20.80 -5.79
C GLN A 82 12.51 -21.15 -4.78
N GLU A 83 12.09 -22.41 -4.68
CA GLU A 83 11.09 -22.84 -3.70
C GLU A 83 11.58 -22.71 -2.25
N THR A 84 12.82 -23.10 -1.98
CA THR A 84 13.44 -22.96 -0.65
C THR A 84 13.57 -21.49 -0.25
N SER A 85 14.14 -20.64 -1.11
CA SER A 85 14.24 -19.19 -0.84
C SER A 85 12.87 -18.52 -0.68
N LEU A 86 11.83 -18.93 -1.43
CA LEU A 86 10.46 -18.45 -1.21
C LEU A 86 9.88 -18.91 0.14
N VAL A 87 10.20 -20.11 0.62
CA VAL A 87 9.80 -20.58 1.96
C VAL A 87 10.48 -19.77 3.05
N GLU A 88 11.78 -19.48 2.92
CA GLU A 88 12.54 -18.64 3.85
C GLU A 88 12.00 -17.20 3.91
N LEU A 89 11.76 -16.57 2.75
CA LEU A 89 11.17 -15.23 2.66
C LEU A 89 9.77 -15.18 3.30
N ARG A 90 8.94 -16.22 3.10
CA ARG A 90 7.63 -16.34 3.78
C ARG A 90 7.79 -16.50 5.30
N ALA A 91 8.81 -17.23 5.77
CA ALA A 91 9.11 -17.37 7.20
C ALA A 91 9.62 -16.06 7.82
N GLU A 92 10.45 -15.30 7.10
CA GLU A 92 10.85 -13.94 7.48
C GLU A 92 9.66 -12.98 7.56
N LEU A 93 8.79 -12.98 6.55
CA LEU A 93 7.62 -12.11 6.52
C LEU A 93 6.68 -12.40 7.71
N ARG A 94 6.49 -13.68 8.05
CA ARG A 94 5.74 -14.08 9.26
C ARG A 94 6.41 -13.59 10.55
N ARG A 95 7.74 -13.75 10.69
CA ARG A 95 8.51 -13.25 11.85
C ARG A 95 8.39 -11.73 12.00
N LYS A 96 8.60 -10.99 10.90
CA LYS A 96 8.49 -9.51 10.85
C LYS A 96 7.06 -9.05 11.15
N GLY A 97 6.04 -9.73 10.61
CA GLY A 97 4.63 -9.47 10.89
C GLY A 97 4.26 -9.72 12.36
N ALA A 98 4.75 -10.80 12.97
CA ALA A 98 4.55 -11.05 14.40
C ALA A 98 5.21 -9.98 15.28
N ALA A 99 6.44 -9.55 14.95
CA ALA A 99 7.13 -8.49 15.66
C ALA A 99 6.39 -7.13 15.54
N ALA A 100 5.92 -6.78 14.34
CA ALA A 100 5.13 -5.57 14.11
C ALA A 100 3.82 -5.58 14.91
N SER A 101 3.09 -6.70 14.92
CA SER A 101 1.87 -6.87 15.72
C SER A 101 2.14 -6.76 17.22
N ALA A 102 3.23 -7.35 17.72
CA ALA A 102 3.62 -7.26 19.13
C ALA A 102 3.96 -5.81 19.54
N LEU A 103 4.68 -5.07 18.69
CA LEU A 103 4.96 -3.64 18.90
C LEU A 103 3.68 -2.80 18.85
N GLN A 104 2.76 -3.10 17.94
CA GLN A 104 1.47 -2.42 17.85
C GLN A 104 0.64 -2.60 19.13
N VAL A 105 0.54 -3.82 19.66
CA VAL A 105 -0.16 -4.10 20.93
C VAL A 105 0.51 -3.33 22.08
N ARG A 106 1.84 -3.39 22.18
CA ARG A 106 2.59 -2.65 23.22
C ARG A 106 2.35 -1.15 23.16
N LEU A 107 2.41 -0.54 21.99
CA LEU A 107 2.15 0.91 21.82
C LEU A 107 0.71 1.27 22.22
N ARG A 108 -0.28 0.41 21.96
CA ARG A 108 -1.66 0.61 22.41
C ARG A 108 -1.81 0.49 23.93
N ASP A 109 -1.07 -0.41 24.58
CA ASP A 109 -1.09 -0.54 26.03
C ASP A 109 -0.33 0.60 26.73
N GLU A 110 0.77 1.07 26.15
CA GLU A 110 1.48 2.28 26.58
C GLU A 110 0.57 3.53 26.41
N GLU A 111 -0.12 3.70 25.27
CA GLU A 111 -1.13 4.74 25.04
C GLU A 111 -2.24 4.74 26.11
N ARG A 112 -2.80 3.57 26.42
CA ARG A 112 -3.82 3.40 27.49
C ARG A 112 -3.29 3.84 28.85
N ARG A 113 -2.10 3.39 29.25
CA ARG A 113 -1.46 3.75 30.52
C ARG A 113 -1.20 5.26 30.62
N PHE A 114 -0.69 5.89 29.57
CA PHE A 114 -0.48 7.34 29.56
C PHE A 114 -1.80 8.12 29.72
N LEU A 115 -2.90 7.67 29.11
CA LEU A 115 -4.22 8.28 29.28
C LEU A 115 -4.77 8.10 30.70
N GLU A 116 -4.56 6.95 31.33
CA GLU A 116 -4.94 6.70 32.73
C GLU A 116 -4.14 7.55 33.71
N GLU A 117 -2.83 7.67 33.50
CA GLU A 117 -1.97 8.58 34.27
C GLU A 117 -2.38 10.05 34.09
N LEU A 118 -2.64 10.48 32.85
CA LEU A 118 -3.07 11.84 32.56
C LEU A 118 -4.41 12.15 33.24
N LYS A 119 -5.37 11.23 33.20
CA LYS A 119 -6.63 11.31 33.96
C LYS A 119 -6.35 11.43 35.46
N ARG A 120 -5.53 10.54 36.05
CA ARG A 120 -5.21 10.56 37.50
C ARG A 120 -4.56 11.89 37.92
N ARG A 121 -3.59 12.38 37.15
CA ARG A 121 -2.91 13.67 37.39
C ARG A 121 -3.88 14.85 37.28
N SER A 122 -4.75 14.87 36.26
CA SER A 122 -5.80 15.88 36.10
C SER A 122 -6.78 15.92 37.28
N HIS A 123 -7.23 14.76 37.77
CA HIS A 123 -8.08 14.69 38.97
C HIS A 123 -7.35 15.23 40.21
N LYS A 124 -6.06 14.88 40.40
CA LYS A 124 -5.23 15.41 41.51
C LYS A 124 -5.06 16.92 41.44
N ILE A 125 -4.75 17.47 40.26
CA ILE A 125 -4.65 18.93 40.05
C ILE A 125 -5.98 19.59 40.40
N THR A 126 -7.10 19.06 39.90
CA THR A 126 -8.44 19.62 40.16
C THR A 126 -8.83 19.53 41.64
N ALA A 127 -8.40 18.50 42.38
CA ALA A 127 -8.57 18.43 43.83
C ALA A 127 -7.78 19.55 44.53
N LEU A 128 -6.47 19.64 44.26
CA LEU A 128 -5.60 20.66 44.84
C LEU A 128 -6.05 22.09 44.49
N SER A 129 -6.54 22.35 43.27
CA SER A 129 -7.10 23.65 42.89
C SER A 129 -8.38 24.01 43.66
N ARG A 130 -9.22 23.03 44.02
CA ARG A 130 -10.37 23.29 44.90
C ARG A 130 -9.92 23.59 46.33
N ASP A 131 -8.92 22.88 46.83
CA ASP A 131 -8.43 23.09 48.20
C ASP A 131 -7.67 24.43 48.34
N LEU A 132 -6.86 24.80 47.34
CA LEU A 132 -6.28 26.14 47.22
C LEU A 132 -7.37 27.22 47.19
N ARG A 133 -8.44 27.02 46.40
CA ARG A 133 -9.55 27.97 46.33
C ARG A 133 -10.26 28.13 47.68
N LYS A 134 -10.54 27.04 48.42
CA LYS A 134 -11.08 27.13 49.79
C LYS A 134 -10.17 27.95 50.70
N GLN A 135 -8.84 27.75 50.61
CA GLN A 135 -7.88 28.55 51.38
C GLN A 135 -7.90 30.03 50.99
N THR A 136 -8.01 30.34 49.69
CA THR A 136 -8.19 31.73 49.21
C THR A 136 -9.50 32.34 49.70
N ASP A 137 -10.61 31.61 49.66
CA ASP A 137 -11.92 32.06 50.12
C ASP A 137 -11.90 32.35 51.65
N VAL A 138 -11.25 31.49 52.44
CA VAL A 138 -11.05 31.70 53.90
C VAL A 138 -10.11 32.89 54.16
N ALA A 139 -9.00 33.01 53.42
CA ALA A 139 -8.10 34.15 53.54
C ALA A 139 -8.80 35.48 53.23
N ALA A 140 -9.64 35.52 52.19
CA ALA A 140 -10.44 36.69 51.85
C ALA A 140 -11.47 37.04 52.93
N GLN A 141 -12.12 36.04 53.55
CA GLN A 141 -13.03 36.25 54.68
C GLN A 141 -12.30 36.84 55.90
N LEU A 142 -11.13 36.31 56.25
CA LEU A 142 -10.31 36.82 57.36
C LEU A 142 -9.80 38.23 57.06
N SER A 143 -9.35 38.51 55.84
CA SER A 143 -9.00 39.87 55.41
C SER A 143 -10.17 40.83 55.53
N PHE A 144 -11.38 40.44 55.10
CA PHE A 144 -12.58 41.26 55.26
C PHE A 144 -12.92 41.51 56.75
N GLN A 145 -12.80 40.49 57.61
CA GLN A 145 -13.00 40.63 59.05
C GLN A 145 -11.98 41.60 59.68
N LEU A 146 -10.70 41.51 59.30
CA LEU A 146 -9.66 42.41 59.77
C LEU A 146 -9.90 43.85 59.32
N HIS A 147 -10.23 44.09 58.04
CA HIS A 147 -10.57 45.43 57.56
C HIS A 147 -11.83 45.97 58.26
N SER A 148 -12.84 45.13 58.49
CA SER A 148 -14.06 45.52 59.24
C SER A 148 -13.78 45.84 60.70
N ALA A 149 -12.84 45.13 61.34
CA ALA A 149 -12.43 45.41 62.71
C ALA A 149 -11.61 46.72 62.80
N HIS A 150 -10.66 46.91 61.89
CA HIS A 150 -9.89 48.14 61.78
C HIS A 150 -10.79 49.35 61.51
N PHE A 151 -11.78 49.22 60.61
CA PHE A 151 -12.75 50.27 60.30
C PHE A 151 -13.58 50.67 61.52
N ARG A 152 -14.03 49.70 62.34
CA ARG A 152 -14.74 50.00 63.60
C ARG A 152 -13.86 50.69 64.63
N LEU A 153 -12.63 50.21 64.84
CA LEU A 153 -11.70 50.82 65.80
C LEU A 153 -11.29 52.23 65.39
N TYR A 154 -11.12 52.46 64.09
CA TYR A 154 -10.75 53.76 63.55
C TYR A 154 -11.87 54.79 63.75
N HIS A 155 -13.12 54.44 63.43
CA HIS A 155 -14.25 55.35 63.70
C HIS A 155 -14.54 55.53 65.20
N GLN A 156 -14.36 54.49 66.03
CA GLN A 156 -14.48 54.67 67.49
C GLN A 156 -13.47 55.69 68.05
N ALA A 157 -12.25 55.76 67.50
CA ALA A 157 -11.27 56.77 67.88
C ALA A 157 -11.63 58.18 67.37
N GLU A 158 -12.21 58.29 66.17
CA GLU A 158 -12.74 59.58 65.68
C GLU A 158 -13.94 60.06 66.50
N ASP A 159 -14.87 59.16 66.87
CA ASP A 159 -16.02 59.46 67.74
C ASP A 159 -15.56 59.90 69.16
N GLU A 160 -14.51 59.25 69.71
CA GLU A 160 -13.91 59.62 71.01
C GLU A 160 -13.19 60.99 70.96
N GLU A 161 -12.50 61.33 69.86
CA GLU A 161 -11.87 62.65 69.67
C GLU A 161 -12.91 63.77 69.48
N GLU A 162 -14.05 63.50 68.82
CA GLU A 162 -15.16 64.48 68.69
C GLU A 162 -15.89 64.70 70.03
N GLU A 163 -16.07 63.67 70.87
CA GLU A 163 -16.63 63.83 72.24
C GLU A 163 -15.68 64.59 73.20
N GLU A 164 -14.35 64.53 73.02
CA GLU A 164 -13.41 65.34 73.82
C GLU A 164 -13.39 66.83 73.42
N GLU A 165 -13.71 67.20 72.17
CA GLU A 165 -13.89 68.62 71.78
C GLU A 165 -15.27 69.20 72.14
N GLU A 166 -16.37 68.41 72.12
CA GLU A 166 -17.74 68.86 72.49
C GLU A 166 -18.19 68.53 73.94
N GLY A 167 -17.26 68.56 74.90
CA GLY A 167 -17.54 69.23 76.18
C GLY A 167 -17.67 68.39 77.45
N GLY A 168 -17.05 68.89 78.52
CA GLY A 168 -17.17 68.32 79.87
C GLY A 168 -18.55 68.54 80.49
N ALA A 169 -19.43 67.53 80.42
CA ALA A 169 -20.65 67.44 81.23
C ALA A 169 -21.10 65.99 81.51
N MET A 170 -20.43 65.34 82.46
CA MET A 170 -20.86 64.19 83.27
C MET A 170 -22.33 63.73 83.16
N GLN A 171 -22.56 62.50 82.67
CA GLN A 171 -23.67 61.67 83.14
C GLN A 171 -23.39 60.16 82.98
N GLU A 172 -23.50 59.42 84.09
CA GLU A 172 -23.64 57.95 84.05
C GLU A 172 -24.95 57.58 83.34
N SER A 173 -24.93 56.56 82.48
CA SER A 173 -26.17 55.87 82.05
C SER A 173 -25.91 54.41 81.70
N ASP A 174 -26.31 53.57 82.64
CA ASP A 174 -26.31 52.11 82.59
C ASP A 174 -27.32 51.59 81.55
N TRP A 175 -26.86 51.00 80.44
CA TRP A 175 -27.71 50.27 79.51
C TRP A 175 -27.12 48.93 79.08
N THR A 176 -27.60 47.89 79.76
CA THR A 176 -27.57 46.51 79.30
C THR A 176 -28.53 46.32 78.11
N SER A 177 -28.05 45.68 77.03
CA SER A 177 -28.76 44.65 76.22
C SER A 177 -28.15 44.50 74.83
N THR A 178 -27.62 43.33 74.48
CA THR A 178 -28.32 42.19 73.82
C THR A 178 -28.45 42.36 72.28
N SER A 179 -27.86 41.40 71.56
CA SER A 179 -27.91 41.16 70.09
C SER A 179 -29.36 40.90 69.57
N PRO A 180 -29.64 40.63 68.26
CA PRO A 180 -28.75 40.34 67.11
C PRO A 180 -29.25 40.95 65.75
N CYS A 181 -28.90 40.28 64.63
CA CYS A 181 -29.32 40.48 63.23
C CYS A 181 -28.64 41.65 62.47
N GLY A 182 -28.27 41.54 61.19
CA GLY A 182 -28.32 40.40 60.27
C GLY A 182 -29.18 40.65 59.02
N SER A 183 -28.58 41.19 57.95
CA SER A 183 -28.99 40.97 56.54
C SER A 183 -27.97 41.57 55.56
N PRO A 184 -27.75 40.97 54.37
CA PRO A 184 -26.77 41.45 53.39
C PRO A 184 -27.37 42.47 52.40
N ILE A 185 -26.77 43.66 52.29
CA ILE A 185 -27.13 44.59 51.22
C ILE A 185 -26.56 44.07 49.89
N THR A 186 -27.48 43.69 48.99
CA THR A 186 -27.13 43.07 47.70
C THR A 186 -26.94 44.16 46.64
N ALA A 187 -25.69 44.55 46.38
CA ALA A 187 -25.35 45.52 45.33
C ALA A 187 -25.47 44.90 43.92
N GLN A 188 -26.70 44.85 43.37
CA GLN A 188 -26.94 44.41 42.00
C GLN A 188 -26.60 45.53 40.99
N SER A 189 -25.35 45.56 40.49
CA SER A 189 -25.01 46.43 39.36
C SER A 189 -25.63 45.89 38.07
N THR A 190 -26.70 46.54 37.62
CA THR A 190 -27.44 46.18 36.40
C THR A 190 -26.91 47.00 35.22
N HIS A 191 -25.97 46.44 34.46
CA HIS A 191 -25.64 46.96 33.12
C HIS A 191 -26.13 46.03 32.02
N GLN A 192 -26.81 46.65 31.06
CA GLN A 192 -27.70 45.99 30.13
C GLN A 192 -26.99 45.31 28.95
N SER A 193 -27.63 44.25 28.47
CA SER A 193 -27.32 43.55 27.24
C SER A 193 -27.10 44.47 26.04
N ARG A 194 -25.98 44.29 25.33
CA ARG A 194 -25.95 44.37 23.86
C ARG A 194 -25.33 43.11 23.28
N ALA A 195 -26.17 42.23 22.76
CA ALA A 195 -25.74 41.09 21.97
C ALA A 195 -25.32 41.55 20.56
N SER A 196 -24.05 41.32 20.20
CA SER A 196 -23.63 41.05 18.81
C SER A 196 -22.23 40.43 18.81
N GLY A 197 -21.89 39.63 17.80
CA GLY A 197 -20.57 38.99 17.68
C GLY A 197 -20.55 37.51 18.08
N ARG A 198 -21.31 36.67 17.37
CA ARG A 198 -21.28 35.20 17.48
C ARG A 198 -19.99 34.60 16.85
N ILE A 199 -18.83 35.04 17.34
CA ILE A 199 -17.51 34.62 16.83
C ILE A 199 -16.94 33.51 17.70
N ARG A 200 -16.56 32.42 17.04
CA ARG A 200 -16.18 31.09 17.56
C ARG A 200 -15.22 31.15 18.77
N ARG A 201 -15.73 30.88 19.98
CA ARG A 201 -14.92 30.70 21.21
C ARG A 201 -14.32 29.28 21.37
N SER A 202 -14.33 28.45 20.33
CA SER A 202 -13.81 27.07 20.36
C SER A 202 -12.33 26.93 19.96
N GLU A 203 -11.67 28.01 19.54
CA GLU A 203 -10.34 27.94 18.93
C GLU A 203 -9.19 28.32 19.88
N LYS A 204 -9.40 29.28 20.80
CA LYS A 204 -8.35 29.85 21.68
C LYS A 204 -7.90 28.99 22.87
N VAL A 205 -8.37 27.74 23.00
CA VAL A 205 -7.97 26.81 24.09
C VAL A 205 -6.99 25.73 23.59
N ARG A 206 -6.54 25.83 22.32
CA ARG A 206 -5.67 24.81 21.67
C ARG A 206 -4.28 25.33 21.27
N GLU A 207 -3.84 26.45 21.82
CA GLU A 207 -2.51 27.03 21.51
C GLU A 207 -1.37 26.52 22.41
N CYS A 208 -1.67 25.80 23.50
CA CYS A 208 -0.66 25.24 24.42
C CYS A 208 -0.11 23.86 24.02
N VAL A 209 -0.40 23.37 22.81
CA VAL A 209 0.24 22.18 22.23
C VAL A 209 1.06 22.66 21.04
N PRO A 210 2.37 22.34 20.95
CA PRO A 210 3.14 22.57 19.74
C PRO A 210 2.42 21.94 18.56
N ARG A 211 1.89 22.78 17.65
CA ARG A 211 1.37 22.35 16.35
C ARG A 211 2.55 22.02 15.45
N GLU A 212 3.30 21.00 15.84
CA GLU A 212 4.16 20.29 14.92
C GLU A 212 3.25 19.80 13.79
N ARG A 213 3.46 20.35 12.59
CA ARG A 213 2.68 19.97 11.41
C ARG A 213 3.19 18.59 11.02
N VAL A 214 2.66 17.56 11.68
CA VAL A 214 2.79 16.18 11.24
C VAL A 214 2.18 16.12 9.85
N LEU A 215 3.04 16.27 8.85
CA LEU A 215 2.72 15.92 7.49
C LEU A 215 2.43 14.42 7.55
N GLY A 216 1.15 14.07 7.48
CA GLY A 216 0.76 12.70 7.16
C GLY A 216 1.44 12.29 5.85
N PRO A 217 1.63 10.98 5.61
CA PRO A 217 2.22 10.50 4.37
C PRO A 217 1.55 11.18 3.16
N GLU A 218 2.36 11.63 2.20
CA GLU A 218 1.91 12.38 1.01
C GLU A 218 0.70 11.67 0.39
N GLU A 219 -0.38 12.41 0.18
CA GLU A 219 -1.63 11.87 -0.34
C GLU A 219 -1.34 11.14 -1.66
N PRO A 220 -1.60 9.82 -1.75
CA PRO A 220 -1.05 9.01 -2.82
C PRO A 220 -1.61 9.49 -4.16
N ARG A 221 -0.70 9.99 -5.01
CA ARG A 221 -1.06 10.46 -6.35
C ARG A 221 -1.77 9.31 -7.09
N PRO A 222 -2.91 9.56 -7.75
CA PRO A 222 -3.62 8.52 -8.48
C PRO A 222 -2.66 7.86 -9.47
N MET A 223 -2.64 6.52 -9.49
CA MET A 223 -1.74 5.79 -10.38
C MET A 223 -2.04 6.16 -11.84
N PRO A 224 -1.02 6.22 -12.72
CA PRO A 224 -1.24 6.32 -14.15
C PRO A 224 -2.09 5.13 -14.63
N ASP A 225 -3.02 5.39 -15.54
CA ASP A 225 -3.99 4.40 -16.02
C ASP A 225 -3.26 3.16 -16.60
N PRO A 226 -3.44 1.95 -16.04
CA PRO A 226 -2.79 0.74 -16.54
C PRO A 226 -3.25 0.36 -17.96
N ALA A 227 -4.38 0.91 -18.44
CA ALA A 227 -4.84 0.68 -19.81
C ALA A 227 -3.82 1.16 -20.88
N LEU A 228 -2.93 2.12 -20.54
CA LEU A 228 -1.85 2.56 -21.43
C LEU A 228 -0.89 1.44 -21.84
N PHE A 229 -0.78 0.36 -21.07
CA PHE A 229 0.06 -0.80 -21.37
C PHE A 229 -0.68 -1.92 -22.12
N LEU A 230 -2.02 -1.82 -22.26
CA LEU A 230 -2.86 -2.84 -22.87
C LEU A 230 -3.22 -2.55 -24.34
N TYR A 231 -2.93 -1.35 -24.83
CA TYR A 231 -3.07 -1.03 -26.25
C TYR A 231 -1.79 -1.34 -27.02
N PRO A 232 -1.84 -2.17 -28.08
CA PRO A 232 -0.73 -2.33 -29.00
C PRO A 232 -0.39 -0.97 -29.64
N PHE A 233 0.86 -0.52 -29.53
CA PHE A 233 1.33 0.76 -30.06
C PHE A 233 1.05 0.92 -31.57
N ARG A 234 -0.08 1.54 -31.90
CA ARG A 234 -0.35 2.14 -33.21
C ARG A 234 -1.05 3.48 -32.98
N HIS A 235 -0.68 4.47 -33.78
CA HIS A 235 -1.19 5.86 -33.77
C HIS A 235 -0.60 6.84 -32.74
N SER A 236 0.73 6.92 -32.68
CA SER A 236 1.44 8.12 -32.20
C SER A 236 1.57 9.20 -33.29
N PHE A 237 0.48 9.56 -33.99
CA PHE A 237 0.46 10.68 -34.95
C PHE A 237 -0.94 11.32 -35.10
N LEU A 238 -1.28 12.27 -34.24
CA LEU A 238 -2.13 13.41 -34.61
C LEU A 238 -1.64 14.68 -33.88
N PRO A 239 -1.31 15.77 -34.61
CA PRO A 239 -0.98 17.04 -34.00
C PRO A 239 -2.25 17.83 -33.70
N LEU A 240 -2.56 18.10 -32.42
CA LEU A 240 -3.62 19.02 -32.05
C LEU A 240 -3.06 20.28 -31.39
N HIS A 241 -3.06 21.37 -32.17
CA HIS A 241 -2.58 22.69 -31.75
C HIS A 241 -3.75 23.68 -31.74
N ARG A 242 -4.37 23.88 -30.56
CA ARG A 242 -5.25 25.00 -30.13
C ARG A 242 -6.12 24.53 -28.95
N SER A 243 -6.56 25.35 -28.01
CA SER A 243 -6.07 26.64 -27.49
C SER A 243 -7.01 27.07 -26.36
N LEU A 244 -6.49 27.19 -25.13
CA LEU A 244 -7.10 27.87 -23.96
C LEU A 244 -5.96 27.96 -22.92
N GLY A 245 -5.54 29.10 -22.37
CA GLY A 245 -6.06 30.47 -22.48
C GLY A 245 -6.31 31.04 -21.09
N GLY A 246 -5.27 31.56 -20.42
CA GLY A 246 -5.27 32.03 -19.02
C GLY A 246 -4.23 31.28 -18.17
N HIS A 247 -2.99 31.77 -17.93
CA HIS A 247 -2.61 33.03 -17.26
C HIS A 247 -3.23 33.09 -15.85
N TRP A 248 -2.53 32.71 -14.77
CA TRP A 248 -1.48 33.44 -14.01
C TRP A 248 -0.77 32.46 -13.01
N ARG A 249 0.39 32.67 -12.37
CA ARG A 249 1.48 33.69 -12.42
C ARG A 249 2.80 33.10 -11.83
N GLN A 250 3.81 32.90 -12.67
CA GLN A 250 5.20 33.39 -12.52
C GLN A 250 5.92 33.30 -11.15
N SER A 251 6.86 32.35 -11.01
CA SER A 251 8.18 32.39 -10.33
C SER A 251 8.76 30.97 -10.31
N GLY A 252 10.04 30.68 -10.57
CA GLY A 252 11.18 31.51 -10.99
C GLY A 252 12.27 30.61 -11.61
N LEU A 253 13.23 31.20 -12.32
CA LEU A 253 14.22 30.50 -13.16
C LEU A 253 15.29 29.73 -12.35
N SER A 254 15.65 28.53 -12.83
CA SER A 254 17.06 28.18 -13.04
C SER A 254 17.23 27.02 -14.03
N GLU A 255 17.62 27.35 -15.26
CA GLU A 255 18.26 26.37 -16.15
C GLU A 255 19.63 25.98 -15.57
N THR A 256 20.07 24.73 -15.74
CA THR A 256 21.35 24.45 -16.43
C THR A 256 21.62 22.97 -16.68
N ARG A 257 22.16 22.71 -17.89
CA ARG A 257 23.17 21.68 -18.22
C ARG A 257 22.77 20.19 -18.17
N ILE A 258 22.32 19.77 -19.34
CA ILE A 258 22.67 18.47 -19.94
C ILE A 258 24.19 18.25 -19.93
N SER A 259 24.69 17.16 -19.32
CA SER A 259 25.87 16.43 -19.84
C SER A 259 26.17 15.09 -19.14
N ARG A 260 25.97 14.00 -19.90
CA ARG A 260 26.89 12.86 -20.13
C ARG A 260 27.42 12.00 -18.94
N LEU A 261 27.12 10.69 -19.05
CA LEU A 261 28.06 9.54 -19.04
C LEU A 261 29.12 9.43 -17.92
N ARG A 262 28.95 8.46 -17.00
CA ARG A 262 29.68 7.16 -17.03
C ARG A 262 29.48 6.31 -15.76
N ASP A 263 29.41 5.01 -15.99
CA ASP A 263 29.86 3.86 -15.19
C ASP A 263 30.53 4.11 -13.84
N ARG A 264 30.08 3.37 -12.81
CA ARG A 264 30.90 3.07 -11.63
C ARG A 264 30.72 1.59 -11.22
N PRO A 265 31.81 0.81 -11.08
CA PRO A 265 31.72 -0.65 -10.98
C PRO A 265 31.51 -1.17 -9.54
N LEU A 266 31.19 -2.47 -9.45
CA LEU A 266 31.08 -3.25 -8.22
C LEU A 266 32.29 -3.04 -7.29
N ARG A 267 32.03 -2.78 -6.00
CA ARG A 267 32.99 -3.00 -4.93
C ARG A 267 33.10 -4.50 -4.67
N LYS A 268 34.18 -5.14 -5.13
CA LYS A 268 34.61 -6.43 -4.57
C LYS A 268 35.16 -6.17 -3.17
N ASN A 269 34.56 -6.78 -2.15
CA ASN A 269 35.16 -6.83 -0.82
C ASN A 269 36.14 -8.01 -0.80
N ILE A 270 37.44 -7.69 -0.73
CA ILE A 270 38.49 -8.67 -0.42
C ILE A 270 38.69 -8.59 1.09
N GLY A 271 38.27 -9.62 1.81
CA GLY A 271 38.67 -9.83 3.20
C GLY A 271 39.98 -10.63 3.21
N PRO A 272 41.01 -10.24 3.98
CA PRO A 272 42.19 -11.07 4.14
C PRO A 272 41.89 -12.22 5.11
N GLU A 273 42.27 -13.43 4.68
CA GLU A 273 42.53 -14.53 5.59
C GLU A 273 43.75 -14.18 6.45
N THR A 274 43.66 -14.32 7.77
CA THR A 274 44.84 -14.40 8.64
C THR A 274 44.69 -15.61 9.56
N THR A 275 45.42 -16.65 9.17
CA THR A 275 45.72 -17.88 9.91
C THR A 275 46.49 -17.57 11.21
N GLU A 276 46.51 -18.54 12.13
CA GLU A 276 47.42 -18.65 13.29
C GLU A 276 47.13 -17.65 14.45
N LEU A 277 47.06 -18.04 15.73
CA LEU A 277 47.50 -19.26 16.46
C LEU A 277 46.45 -19.68 17.51
#